data_AF-A0A3N5N626-F1
#
_entry.id   AF-A0A3N5N626-F1
#
_cell.length_a   1.000
_cell.length_b   1.000
_cell.length_c   1.000
_cell.angle_alpha   90.00
_cell.angle_beta   90.00
_cell.angle_gamma   90.00
#
_symmetry.space_group_name_H-M   'P 1'
#
loop_
_entity.id
_entity.type
_entity.pdbx_description
1 polymer ?
#
loop_
_entity_poly.entity_id
_entity_poly.type
_entity_poly.pdbx_seq_one_letter_code
_entity_poly.pdbx_strand_id
1 'polypeptide(L)'
;MIKSILEASASDQRLSAIFDEAKEFAQVYVLARQRQKGCDGMGELATMKEEFRDVIDRVIQYCKEKKYISEVISSDIDSIAEEIVKGQGPL
;
A
#
# COMPACT_ATOMS: atom_id res chain seq x y z
N MET A 1 2.13 7.28 -8.43
CA MET A 1 1.13 6.20 -8.34
C MET A 1 -0.03 6.56 -7.43
N ILE A 2 0.26 6.71 -6.12
CA ILE A 2 -0.75 6.67 -5.06
C ILE A 2 -1.79 7.78 -5.23
N LYS A 3 -1.37 8.98 -5.66
CA LYS A 3 -2.28 10.08 -5.99
C LYS A 3 -3.34 9.70 -7.03
N SER A 4 -2.94 9.08 -8.14
CA SER A 4 -3.88 8.64 -9.19
C SER A 4 -4.84 7.57 -8.70
N ILE A 5 -4.39 6.68 -7.82
CA ILE A 5 -5.24 5.66 -7.18
C ILE A 5 -6.24 6.33 -6.22
N LEU A 6 -5.80 7.31 -5.42
CA LEU A 6 -6.67 8.10 -4.54
C LEU A 6 -7.76 8.83 -5.35
N GLU A 7 -7.38 9.53 -6.41
CA GLU A 7 -8.32 10.24 -7.30
C GLU A 7 -9.33 9.28 -7.93
N ALA A 8 -8.88 8.10 -8.40
CA ALA A 8 -9.76 7.09 -8.96
C ALA A 8 -10.68 6.44 -7.89
N SER A 9 -10.17 6.21 -6.67
CA SER A 9 -10.95 5.62 -5.57
C SER A 9 -12.10 6.50 -5.11
N ALA A 10 -12.00 7.83 -5.30
CA ALA A 10 -13.09 8.75 -4.99
C ALA A 10 -14.34 8.51 -5.85
N SER A 11 -14.17 7.91 -7.04
CA SER A 11 -15.26 7.64 -8.00
C SER A 11 -15.56 6.14 -8.20
N ASP A 12 -14.66 5.24 -7.81
CA ASP A 12 -14.84 3.78 -7.91
C ASP A 12 -14.89 3.15 -6.50
N GLN A 13 -16.08 2.76 -6.06
CA GLN A 13 -16.30 2.15 -4.75
C GLN A 13 -15.56 0.82 -4.55
N ARG A 14 -15.36 0.04 -5.63
CA ARG A 14 -14.61 -1.22 -5.53
C ARG A 14 -13.13 -0.93 -5.34
N LEU A 15 -12.61 0.05 -6.07
CA LEU A 15 -11.23 0.52 -5.86
C LEU A 15 -11.05 1.09 -4.47
N SER A 16 -12.02 1.88 -3.95
CA SER A 16 -11.97 2.39 -2.58
C SER A 16 -11.86 1.26 -1.57
N ALA A 17 -12.70 0.22 -1.66
CA ALA A 17 -12.68 -0.89 -0.72
C ALA A 17 -11.34 -1.65 -0.71
N ILE A 18 -10.81 -1.98 -1.90
CA ILE A 18 -9.51 -2.67 -2.02
C ILE A 18 -8.38 -1.75 -1.54
N PHE A 19 -8.48 -0.45 -1.80
CA PHE A 19 -7.45 0.50 -1.40
C PHE A 19 -7.49 0.83 0.10
N ASP A 20 -8.65 0.78 0.76
CA ASP A 20 -8.75 0.87 2.21
C ASP A 20 -8.08 -0.32 2.90
N GLU A 21 -8.27 -1.55 2.39
CA GLU A 21 -7.51 -2.72 2.84
C GLU A 21 -5.99 -2.46 2.73
N ALA A 22 -5.53 -1.94 1.59
CA ALA A 22 -4.12 -1.61 1.40
C ALA A 22 -3.57 -0.58 2.40
N LYS A 23 -4.39 0.39 2.83
CA LYS A 23 -4.00 1.39 3.83
C LYS A 23 -3.79 0.77 5.20
N GLU A 24 -4.66 -0.16 5.61
CA GLU A 24 -4.54 -0.86 6.90
C GLU A 24 -3.24 -1.66 6.97
N PHE A 25 -2.97 -2.47 5.94
CA PHE A 25 -1.72 -3.22 5.84
C PHE A 25 -0.48 -2.31 5.78
N ALA A 26 -0.53 -1.22 5.01
CA ALA A 26 0.56 -0.24 4.95
C ALA A 26 0.84 0.39 6.33
N GLN A 27 -0.20 0.73 7.07
CA GLN A 27 -0.07 1.36 8.39
C GLN A 27 0.54 0.41 9.41
N VAL A 28 0.05 -0.84 9.48
CA VAL A 28 0.60 -1.87 10.36
C VAL A 28 2.06 -2.15 10.01
N TYR A 29 2.38 -2.31 8.72
CA TYR A 29 3.73 -2.56 8.24
C TYR A 29 4.69 -1.42 8.60
N VAL A 30 4.33 -0.17 8.31
CA VAL A 30 5.16 1.00 8.60
C VAL A 30 5.38 1.16 10.11
N LEU A 31 4.35 0.94 10.93
CA LEU A 31 4.47 0.98 12.39
C LEU A 31 5.39 -0.12 12.91
N ALA A 32 5.26 -1.35 12.42
CA ALA A 32 6.13 -2.46 12.77
C ALA A 32 7.59 -2.16 12.38
N ARG A 33 7.81 -1.64 11.16
CA ARG A 33 9.13 -1.24 10.67
C ARG A 33 9.77 -0.14 11.52
N GLN A 34 8.99 0.86 11.95
CA GLN A 34 9.48 1.95 12.82
C GLN A 34 9.80 1.48 14.24
N ARG A 35 9.04 0.50 14.75
CA ARG A 35 9.20 -0.06 16.10
C ARG A 35 10.32 -1.10 16.18
N GLN A 36 10.71 -1.70 15.07
CA GLN A 36 11.80 -2.66 15.02
C GLN A 36 13.12 -1.98 15.39
N LYS A 37 13.54 -2.19 16.64
CA LYS A 37 14.86 -1.80 17.16
C LYS A 37 15.65 -3.08 17.46
N GLY A 38 16.28 -3.65 16.44
CA GLY A 38 17.11 -4.87 16.54
C GLY A 38 16.65 -6.01 15.61
N CYS A 39 17.32 -7.17 15.69
CA CYS A 39 17.00 -8.37 14.87
C CYS A 39 15.73 -9.12 15.31
N ASP A 40 15.12 -8.75 16.44
CA ASP A 40 13.90 -9.37 16.94
C ASP A 40 12.71 -8.95 16.05
N GLY A 41 11.95 -9.91 15.54
CA GLY A 41 10.80 -9.67 14.65
C GLY A 41 11.10 -9.52 13.16
N MET A 42 12.32 -9.85 12.68
CA MET A 42 12.66 -9.77 11.24
C MET A 42 11.76 -10.67 10.37
N GLY A 43 11.37 -11.85 10.89
CA GLY A 43 10.44 -12.75 10.22
C GLY A 43 9.02 -12.20 10.15
N GLU A 44 8.50 -11.63 11.23
CA GLU A 44 7.15 -11.03 11.26
C GLU A 44 7.06 -9.82 10.33
N LEU A 45 8.09 -8.97 10.30
CA LEU A 45 8.14 -7.83 9.39
C LEU A 45 8.19 -8.27 7.92
N ALA A 46 8.90 -9.36 7.61
CA ALA A 46 8.91 -9.94 6.26
C ALA A 46 7.52 -10.43 5.86
N THR A 47 6.82 -11.15 6.73
CA THR A 47 5.44 -11.58 6.50
C THR A 47 4.52 -10.38 6.25
N MET A 48 4.57 -9.34 7.10
CA MET A 48 3.76 -8.12 6.91
C MET A 48 4.07 -7.41 5.59
N LYS A 49 5.35 -7.42 5.17
CA LYS A 49 5.76 -6.87 3.86
C LYS A 49 5.15 -7.67 2.70
N GLU A 50 5.13 -8.99 2.80
CA GLU A 50 4.53 -9.86 1.79
C GLU A 50 3.00 -9.73 1.73
N GLU A 51 2.33 -9.65 2.88
CA GLU A 51 0.89 -9.42 2.95
C GLU A 51 0.51 -8.05 2.35
N PHE A 52 1.23 -6.99 2.71
CA PHE A 52 1.01 -5.68 2.11
C PHE A 52 1.29 -5.70 0.59
N ARG A 53 2.31 -6.43 0.16
CA ARG A 53 2.61 -6.61 -1.26
C ARG A 53 1.46 -7.26 -2.02
N ASP A 54 0.87 -8.32 -1.49
CA ASP A 54 -0.26 -9.01 -2.13
C ASP A 54 -1.45 -8.07 -2.34
N VAL A 55 -1.79 -7.30 -1.30
CA VAL A 55 -2.90 -6.34 -1.36
C VAL A 55 -2.61 -5.21 -2.35
N ILE A 56 -1.40 -4.65 -2.38
CA ILE A 56 -1.09 -3.58 -3.35
C ILE A 56 -1.03 -4.12 -4.79
N ASP A 57 -0.56 -5.35 -5.01
CA ASP A 57 -0.60 -5.98 -6.33
C ASP A 57 -2.06 -6.11 -6.83
N ARG A 58 -3.01 -6.46 -5.94
CA ARG A 58 -4.45 -6.46 -6.26
C ARG A 58 -4.97 -5.07 -6.65
N VAL A 59 -4.58 -4.02 -5.92
CA VAL A 59 -4.94 -2.62 -6.27
C VAL A 59 -4.38 -2.23 -7.63
N ILE A 60 -3.09 -2.51 -7.87
CA ILE A 60 -2.40 -2.18 -9.12
C ILE A 60 -3.05 -2.91 -10.30
N GLN A 61 -3.34 -4.20 -10.14
CA GLN A 61 -4.01 -4.99 -11.17
C GLN A 61 -5.39 -4.41 -11.50
N TYR A 62 -6.20 -4.10 -10.50
CA TYR A 62 -7.51 -3.48 -10.72
C TYR A 62 -7.39 -2.15 -11.46
N CYS A 63 -6.45 -1.30 -11.04
CA CYS A 63 -6.19 -0.03 -11.71
C CYS A 63 -5.71 -0.18 -13.16
N LYS A 64 -4.92 -1.22 -13.46
CA LYS A 64 -4.51 -1.55 -14.84
C LYS A 64 -5.70 -1.98 -15.69
N GLU A 65 -6.54 -2.88 -15.18
CA GLU A 65 -7.75 -3.35 -15.88
C GLU A 65 -8.71 -2.21 -16.20
N LYS A 66 -8.84 -1.24 -15.28
CA LYS A 66 -9.65 -0.03 -15.46
C LYS A 66 -8.95 1.10 -16.22
N LYS A 67 -7.68 0.93 -16.58
CA LYS A 67 -6.82 1.94 -17.22
C LYS A 67 -6.68 3.24 -16.42
N TYR A 68 -6.76 3.16 -15.09
CA TYR A 68 -6.48 4.29 -14.19
C TYR A 68 -4.99 4.62 -14.10
N ILE A 69 -4.11 3.64 -14.36
CA ILE A 69 -2.67 3.82 -14.41
C ILE A 69 -2.12 3.25 -15.73
N SER A 70 -1.20 3.99 -16.35
CA SER A 70 -0.63 3.65 -17.66
C SER A 70 0.73 2.95 -17.58
N GLU A 71 1.39 2.99 -16.43
CA GLU A 71 2.76 2.47 -16.28
C GLU A 71 2.85 1.35 -15.24
N VAL A 72 3.75 0.40 -15.51
CA VAL A 72 4.23 -0.56 -14.51
C VAL A 72 5.09 0.22 -13.55
N ILE A 73 4.56 0.51 -12.39
CA ILE A 73 5.26 1.33 -11.42
C ILE A 73 6.18 0.41 -10.63
N SER A 74 7.46 0.46 -10.97
CA SER A 74 8.53 -0.21 -10.24
C SER A 74 8.86 0.56 -8.96
N SER A 75 7.88 0.79 -8.10
CA SER A 75 8.10 1.41 -6.80
C SER A 75 8.39 0.32 -5.77
N ASP A 76 9.41 0.56 -4.95
CA ASP A 76 9.71 -0.31 -3.83
C ASP A 76 8.54 -0.32 -2.83
N ILE A 77 8.20 -1.50 -2.30
CA ILE A 77 7.08 -1.71 -1.37
C ILE A 77 7.21 -0.81 -0.14
N ASP A 78 8.43 -0.58 0.37
CA ASP A 78 8.70 0.32 1.48
C ASP A 78 8.29 1.77 1.16
N SER A 79 8.56 2.21 -0.07
CA SER A 79 8.23 3.56 -0.54
C SER A 79 6.73 3.73 -0.74
N ILE A 80 6.07 2.73 -1.31
CA ILE A 80 4.61 2.72 -1.49
C ILE A 80 3.91 2.80 -0.13
N ALA A 81 4.31 1.97 0.83
CA ALA A 81 3.71 1.97 2.16
C ALA A 81 3.82 3.35 2.83
N GLU A 82 5.01 3.97 2.75
CA GLU A 82 5.22 5.31 3.29
C GLU A 82 4.40 6.39 2.58
N GLU A 83 4.27 6.34 1.25
CA GLU A 83 3.43 7.28 0.50
C GLU A 83 1.96 7.14 0.89
N ILE A 84 1.47 5.90 1.07
CA ILE A 84 0.09 5.63 1.51
C ILE A 84 -0.14 6.18 2.92
N VAL A 85 0.78 5.95 3.85
CA VAL A 85 0.65 6.46 5.23
C VAL A 85 0.74 7.99 5.26
N LYS A 86 1.67 8.61 4.52
CA LYS A 86 1.79 10.08 4.43
C LYS A 86 0.56 10.72 3.77
N GLY A 87 -0.04 10.04 2.79
CA GLY A 87 -1.23 10.50 2.09
C GLY A 87 -2.52 10.48 2.93
N GLN A 88 -2.53 9.80 4.08
CA GLN A 88 -3.70 9.70 4.97
C GLN A 88 -3.84 10.89 5.94
N GLY A 89 -2.90 11.83 5.98
CA GLY A 89 -2.85 12.91 6.97
C GLY A 89 -2.10 12.50 8.25
N PRO A 90 -1.81 13.44 9.18
CA PRO A 90 -1.02 13.14 10.37
C PRO A 90 -1.73 12.10 11.27
N LEU A 91 -0.96 11.09 11.68
CA LEU A 91 -1.29 10.12 12.73
C LEU A 91 -1.49 10.81 14.08
#